data_AF-U5S4Y7-F1
#
_entry.id   AF-U5S4Y7-F1
#
_cell.length_a   1.000
_cell.length_b   1.000
_cell.length_c   1.000
_cell.angle_alpha   90.00
_cell.angle_beta   90.00
_cell.angle_gamma   90.00
#
_symmetry.space_group_name_H-M   'P 1'
#
loop_
_entity.id
_entity.type
_entity.pdbx_description
1 polymer ?
#
loop_
_entity_poly.entity_id
_entity_poly.type
_entity_poly.pdbx_seq_one_letter_code
_entity_poly.pdbx_strand_id
1 'polypeptide(L)'
;LLVSPWGAQLRLLEVFTNMPLVPDMPIDFGLQEFCKVCKKCAENCPSQAISMDDEPSEVITTVKSIRWLQDEKKCLARRLAYGC
;
A
#
# COMPACT_ATOMS: atom_id res chain seq x y z
N LEU A 1 2.54 -1.41 2.64
CA LEU A 1 3.77 -1.76 3.40
C LEU A 1 4.82 -2.24 2.40
N LEU A 2 6.06 -1.78 2.53
CA LEU A 2 7.22 -2.30 1.80
C LEU A 2 8.28 -2.68 2.82
N VAL A 3 8.85 -3.89 2.70
CA VAL A 3 9.81 -4.43 3.68
C VAL A 3 11.17 -4.57 3.00
N SER A 4 12.21 -3.96 3.56
CA SER A 4 13.57 -4.16 3.08
C SER A 4 14.06 -5.57 3.47
N PRO A 5 14.69 -6.35 2.55
CA PRO A 5 15.04 -6.03 1.16
C PRO A 5 14.02 -6.48 0.08
N TRP A 6 12.89 -7.10 0.45
CA TRP A 6 11.96 -7.75 -0.50
C TRP A 6 10.91 -6.83 -1.15
N GLY A 7 10.75 -5.59 -0.69
CA GLY A 7 9.76 -4.65 -1.20
C GLY A 7 8.31 -5.09 -0.91
N ALA A 8 7.45 -5.09 -1.94
CA ALA A 8 6.02 -5.46 -1.85
C ALA A 8 5.76 -6.96 -2.07
N GLN A 9 6.78 -7.74 -2.41
CA GLN A 9 6.60 -9.14 -2.80
C GLN A 9 6.56 -10.09 -1.58
N LEU A 10 5.58 -9.86 -0.71
CA LEU A 10 5.36 -10.66 0.50
C LEU A 10 3.89 -10.67 0.89
N ARG A 11 3.51 -11.65 1.71
CA ARG A 11 2.19 -11.71 2.34
C ARG A 11 2.35 -11.55 3.83
N LEU A 12 1.52 -10.69 4.43
CA LEU A 12 1.52 -10.44 5.86
C LEU A 12 0.49 -11.35 6.54
N LEU A 13 0.83 -11.76 7.76
CA LEU A 13 -0.05 -12.46 8.68
C LEU A 13 0.12 -11.82 10.06
N GLU A 14 -0.97 -11.67 10.79
CA GLU A 14 -0.97 -11.16 12.16
C GLU A 14 -1.60 -12.18 13.11
N VAL A 15 -1.11 -12.25 14.34
CA VAL A 15 -1.62 -13.11 15.41
C VAL A 15 -1.83 -12.26 16.66
N PHE A 16 -3.05 -12.23 17.15
CA PHE A 16 -3.39 -11.54 18.39
C PHE A 16 -3.15 -12.49 19.57
N THR A 17 -2.39 -12.03 20.57
CA THR A 17 -2.07 -12.80 21.78
C THR A 17 -2.11 -11.87 23.00
N ASN A 18 -2.43 -12.43 24.17
CA ASN A 18 -2.35 -11.76 25.46
C ASN A 18 -0.96 -11.93 26.13
N MET A 19 -0.02 -12.60 25.46
CA MET A 19 1.34 -12.75 25.95
C MET A 19 2.02 -11.38 26.11
N PRO A 20 2.70 -11.10 27.23
CA PRO A 20 3.43 -9.85 27.40
C PRO A 20 4.62 -9.82 26.43
N LEU A 21 4.58 -8.88 25.48
CA LEU A 21 5.60 -8.67 24.45
C LEU A 21 6.10 -7.23 24.52
N VAL A 22 7.36 -7.02 24.13
CA VAL A 22 7.92 -5.67 23.95
C VAL A 22 7.59 -5.21 22.53
N PRO A 23 6.88 -4.08 22.33
CA PRO A 23 6.57 -3.56 21.00
C PRO A 23 7.83 -3.10 20.25
N ASP A 24 7.88 -3.41 18.96
CA ASP A 24 8.91 -2.89 18.07
C ASP A 24 8.67 -1.42 17.70
N MET A 25 9.74 -0.72 17.32
CA MET A 25 9.69 0.67 16.87
C MET A 25 9.36 0.76 15.37
N PRO A 26 8.65 1.80 14.93
CA PRO A 26 8.44 2.05 13.50
C PRO A 26 9.77 2.36 12.79
N ILE A 27 9.86 1.97 11.52
CA ILE A 27 11.02 2.21 10.66
C ILE A 27 10.64 3.20 9.57
N ASP A 28 11.43 4.26 9.42
CA ASP A 28 11.41 5.15 8.26
C ASP A 28 12.74 5.02 7.51
N PHE A 29 12.67 4.59 6.25
CA PHE A 29 13.81 4.47 5.35
C PHE A 29 13.68 5.38 4.11
N GLY A 30 12.86 6.44 4.21
CA GLY A 30 12.67 7.40 3.12
C GLY A 30 11.71 6.91 2.03
N LEU A 31 10.86 5.92 2.35
CA LEU A 31 9.96 5.32 1.38
C LEU A 31 8.94 6.32 0.82
N GLN A 32 8.46 7.22 1.67
CA GLN A 32 7.46 8.23 1.28
C GLN A 32 8.02 9.13 0.19
N GLU A 33 9.20 9.70 0.40
CA GLU A 33 9.86 10.60 -0.56
C GLU A 33 10.23 9.89 -1.86
N PHE A 34 10.63 8.62 -1.78
CA PHE A 34 10.87 7.81 -2.98
C PHE A 34 9.58 7.65 -3.81
N CYS A 35 8.45 7.36 -3.16
CA CYS A 35 7.17 7.15 -3.83
C CYS A 35 6.63 8.42 -4.52
N LYS A 36 6.88 9.62 -3.98
CA LYS A 36 6.45 10.89 -4.60
C LYS A 36 6.99 11.07 -6.02
N VAL A 37 8.23 10.63 -6.25
CA VAL A 37 8.92 10.81 -7.54
C VAL A 37 8.77 9.57 -8.44
N CYS A 38 8.79 8.36 -7.87
CA CYS A 38 8.92 7.13 -8.65
C CYS A 38 7.72 6.84 -9.56
N LYS A 39 6.50 6.84 -9.00
CA LYS A 39 5.20 6.60 -9.68
C LYS A 39 5.08 5.37 -10.60
N LYS A 40 6.11 4.53 -10.70
CA LYS A 40 6.20 3.39 -11.63
C LYS A 40 5.05 2.38 -11.48
N CYS A 41 4.56 2.15 -10.25
CA CYS A 41 3.43 1.25 -10.03
C CYS A 41 2.12 1.82 -10.59
N ALA A 42 1.91 3.13 -10.51
CA ALA A 42 0.73 3.81 -11.02
C ALA A 42 0.75 3.87 -12.56
N GLU A 43 1.90 4.19 -13.15
CA GLU A 43 2.10 4.19 -14.61
C GLU A 43 1.79 2.82 -15.22
N ASN A 44 2.27 1.73 -14.61
CA ASN A 44 2.11 0.37 -15.12
C ASN A 44 0.79 -0.28 -14.71
N CYS A 45 -0.07 0.39 -13.95
CA CYS A 45 -1.34 -0.18 -13.50
C CYS A 45 -2.31 -0.36 -14.68
N PRO A 46 -2.71 -1.60 -15.05
CA PRO A 46 -3.55 -1.82 -16.23
C PRO A 46 -4.96 -1.22 -16.13
N SER A 47 -5.44 -0.95 -14.92
CA SER A 47 -6.74 -0.35 -14.65
C SER A 47 -6.68 1.09 -14.17
N GLN A 48 -5.46 1.68 -14.10
CA GLN A 48 -5.24 3.04 -13.60
C GLN A 48 -5.94 3.25 -12.24
N ALA A 49 -5.76 2.26 -11.36
CA ALA A 49 -6.39 2.21 -10.05
C ALA A 49 -5.54 2.87 -8.95
N ILE A 50 -4.29 3.25 -9.22
CA ILE A 50 -3.38 3.84 -8.24
C ILE A 50 -3.28 5.34 -8.53
N SER A 51 -3.38 6.18 -7.49
CA SER A 51 -3.22 7.64 -7.62
C SER A 51 -1.86 8.04 -8.19
N MET A 52 -1.85 9.12 -8.97
CA MET A 52 -0.67 9.78 -9.54
C MET A 52 -0.29 11.05 -8.76
N ASP A 53 -0.96 11.33 -7.65
CA ASP A 53 -0.73 12.52 -6.82
C ASP A 53 0.65 12.45 -6.14
N ASP A 54 1.31 13.58 -5.96
CA ASP A 54 2.61 13.65 -5.31
C ASP A 54 2.50 13.37 -3.80
N GLU A 55 1.45 13.88 -3.17
CA GLU A 55 1.25 13.77 -1.72
C GLU A 55 0.08 12.83 -1.41
N PRO A 56 0.17 12.03 -0.32
CA PRO A 56 -0.94 11.24 0.15
C PRO A 56 -2.05 12.16 0.69
N SER A 57 -3.30 11.73 0.53
CA SER A 57 -4.46 12.46 1.02
C SER A 57 -5.21 11.65 2.07
N GLU A 58 -6.16 12.30 2.75
CA GLU A 58 -7.08 11.59 3.62
C GLU A 58 -7.99 10.69 2.78
N VAL A 59 -7.85 9.38 2.95
CA VAL A 59 -8.66 8.37 2.28
C VAL A 59 -9.65 7.81 3.29
N ILE A 60 -10.93 7.97 2.96
CA ILE A 60 -12.06 7.46 3.75
C ILE A 60 -12.55 6.16 3.09
N THR A 61 -12.06 5.03 3.60
CA THR A 61 -12.64 3.72 3.31
C THR A 61 -13.40 3.23 4.54
N THR A 62 -12.99 2.12 5.16
CA THR A 62 -13.56 1.64 6.43
C THR A 62 -12.98 2.36 7.64
N VAL A 63 -11.72 2.79 7.54
CA VAL A 63 -10.99 3.54 8.56
C VAL A 63 -10.35 4.74 7.89
N LYS A 64 -10.41 5.90 8.55
CA LYS A 64 -9.75 7.11 8.07
C LYS A 64 -8.23 6.90 8.11
N SER A 65 -7.57 7.01 6.95
CA SER A 65 -6.13 6.80 6.81
C SER A 65 -5.51 7.81 5.85
N ILE A 66 -4.25 8.19 6.08
CA ILE A 66 -3.48 9.04 5.15
C ILE A 66 -2.69 8.12 4.23
N ARG A 67 -3.01 8.12 2.93
CA ARG A 67 -2.34 7.29 1.93
C ARG A 67 -2.63 7.80 0.51
N TRP A 68 -1.84 7.37 -0.46
CA TRP A 68 -2.24 7.49 -1.87
C TRP A 68 -3.48 6.65 -2.12
N LEU A 69 -4.49 7.28 -2.73
CA LEU A 69 -5.75 6.62 -3.03
C LEU A 69 -5.51 5.46 -3.99
N GLN A 70 -6.10 4.31 -3.65
CA GLN A 70 -6.18 3.15 -4.52
C GLN A 70 -7.65 2.84 -4.76
N ASP A 71 -8.09 2.92 -6.01
CA ASP A 71 -9.44 2.58 -6.42
C ASP A 71 -9.63 1.05 -6.40
N GLU A 72 -10.15 0.58 -5.28
CA GLU A 72 -10.40 -0.83 -5.01
C GLU A 72 -11.36 -1.44 -6.03
N LYS A 73 -12.33 -0.66 -6.54
CA LYS A 73 -13.32 -1.15 -7.50
C LYS A 73 -12.69 -1.37 -8.87
N LYS A 74 -11.89 -0.42 -9.36
CA LYS A 74 -11.14 -0.58 -10.62
C LYS A 74 -10.12 -1.71 -10.53
N CYS A 75 -9.41 -1.82 -9.41
CA CYS A 75 -8.45 -2.89 -9.19
C CYS A 75 -9.14 -4.26 -9.17
N LEU A 76 -10.23 -4.40 -8.39
CA LEU A 76 -10.99 -5.64 -8.31
C LEU A 76 -11.61 -6.03 -9.65
N ALA A 77 -12.23 -5.09 -10.36
CA ALA A 77 -12.82 -5.34 -11.68
C ALA A 77 -11.77 -5.89 -12.67
N ARG A 78 -10.56 -5.32 -12.68
CA ARG A 78 -9.44 -5.82 -13.51
C ARG A 78 -9.03 -7.23 -13.11
N ARG A 79 -8.90 -7.51 -11.81
CA ARG A 79 -8.52 -8.84 -11.30
C ARG A 79 -9.57 -9.90 -11.60
N LEU A 80 -10.86 -9.55 -11.56
CA LEU A 80 -11.95 -10.47 -11.89
C LEU A 80 -12.03 -10.74 -13.39
N ALA A 81 -11.87 -9.70 -14.23
CA ALA A 81 -12.01 -9.83 -15.69
C ALA A 81 -10.84 -10.56 -16.36
N TYR A 82 -9.61 -10.36 -15.87
CA TYR A 82 -8.40 -10.89 -16.50
C TYR A 82 -7.67 -11.94 -15.67
N GLY A 83 -8.20 -12.29 -14.49
CA GLY A 83 -7.59 -13.23 -13.57
C GLY A 83 -6.31 -12.70 -12.93
N CYS A 84 -5.83 -13.46 -11.96
CA CYS A 84 -4.43 -13.43 -11.56
C CYS A 84 -3.63 -14.34 -12.49
#